data_AF-A0A7N6FJ67-F1
#
_entry.id   AF-A0A7N6FJ67-F1
#
_cell.length_a   1.000
_cell.length_b   1.000
_cell.length_c   1.000
_cell.angle_alpha   90.00
_cell.angle_beta   90.00
_cell.angle_gamma   90.00
#
_symmetry.space_group_name_H-M   'P 1'
#
loop_
_entity.id
_entity.type
_entity.pdbx_description
1 polymer ?
#
loop_
_entity_poly.entity_id
_entity_poly.type
_entity_poly.pdbx_seq_one_letter_code
_entity_poly.pdbx_strand_id
1 'polypeptide(L)'
;MFASRGASGGGKGGKYSVEDLYGISKKPKASSSSGSIVAKSGARSSKTPEQRTESEALASQILEAAHRLVERRRLELYLRECGLSLAECEAERSAMTYRNLGKSGLRVSCLGLGTWVTFGSQISDEMAENLMTIAYENGVNLFDTAEVYASGRAEITLGNIIKKKGWRRSSFVITTKIYWGGQAETERGLSRKHIIEGLRGSLSRLQLDYVDIVFANRNDVNSPMEEIVRAMTFVINQGMAMYWGTSRWSAMEIMEAYSVARQFNLIPPVCEQAEYHYFQRDKVEVQLPELYHKIGVGAMTWSPLACGLITGKYSDGVPECSRAAMKGYQWLRERVNSEEGRRQLAKIKELHLLADRLGCTAAQLAIAWCLRSEGVSSVLLGVSNTDQLIENLGILSQMTPQTVTEMDALLGNKPHTKKESRA
;
A
#
# COMPACT_ATOMS: atom_id res chain seq x y z
N MET A 1 7.25 8.34 50.37
CA MET A 1 6.55 7.09 50.78
C MET A 1 5.74 6.58 49.62
N PHE A 2 6.20 5.54 48.93
CA PHE A 2 5.39 4.37 48.57
C PHE A 2 6.37 3.27 48.13
N ALA A 3 6.21 2.11 48.76
CA ALA A 3 7.22 1.10 48.92
C ALA A 3 7.34 0.16 47.72
N SER A 4 8.58 -0.29 47.50
CA SER A 4 8.94 -1.46 46.71
C SER A 4 8.21 -2.72 47.22
N ARG A 5 7.52 -3.42 46.33
CA ARG A 5 7.19 -4.84 46.50
C ARG A 5 7.83 -5.60 45.34
N GLY A 6 8.85 -6.38 45.69
CA GLY A 6 9.40 -7.40 44.80
C GLY A 6 8.35 -8.47 44.54
N ALA A 7 8.23 -8.85 43.27
CA ALA A 7 7.53 -10.05 42.85
C ALA A 7 8.55 -10.99 42.21
N SER A 8 8.99 -11.97 43.00
CA SER A 8 9.60 -13.20 42.50
C SER A 8 8.55 -13.98 41.71
N GLY A 9 8.63 -13.96 40.39
CA GLY A 9 7.80 -14.76 39.50
C GLY A 9 8.69 -15.68 38.66
N GLY A 10 8.85 -16.93 39.09
CA GLY A 10 9.53 -17.96 38.32
C GLY A 10 8.90 -18.13 36.95
N GLY A 11 9.74 -18.19 35.91
CA GLY A 11 9.33 -18.43 34.54
C GLY A 11 8.57 -19.75 34.44
N LYS A 12 7.25 -19.66 34.22
CA LYS A 12 6.46 -20.81 33.80
C LYS A 12 6.80 -21.09 32.34
N GLY A 13 7.24 -22.32 32.08
CA GLY A 13 7.43 -22.87 30.75
C GLY A 13 6.18 -22.72 29.89
N GLY A 14 6.39 -22.70 28.57
CA GLY A 14 5.37 -22.41 27.56
C GLY A 14 4.06 -23.17 27.79
N LYS A 15 2.95 -22.45 27.63
CA LYS A 15 1.57 -22.90 27.86
C LYS A 15 1.10 -24.01 26.91
N TYR A 16 1.92 -24.35 25.92
CA TYR A 16 1.64 -25.33 24.88
C TYR A 16 2.74 -26.40 24.87
N SER A 17 2.31 -27.66 24.88
CA SER A 17 3.18 -28.82 24.80
C SER A 17 3.79 -28.97 23.40
N VAL A 18 4.83 -29.80 23.28
CA VAL A 18 5.40 -30.18 21.97
C VAL A 18 4.32 -30.85 21.12
N GLU A 19 3.47 -31.66 21.73
CA GLU A 19 2.35 -32.32 21.07
C GLU A 19 1.32 -31.33 20.50
N ASP A 20 1.05 -30.20 21.17
CA ASP A 20 0.16 -29.14 20.69
C ASP A 20 0.74 -28.42 19.45
N LEU A 21 2.08 -28.31 19.38
CA LEU A 21 2.83 -27.69 18.29
C LEU A 21 2.92 -28.58 17.05
N TYR A 22 3.01 -29.90 17.23
CA TYR A 22 3.09 -30.87 16.13
C TYR A 22 1.75 -31.53 15.77
N GLY A 23 0.65 -31.21 16.48
CA GLY A 23 -0.68 -31.76 16.21
C GLY A 23 -0.79 -33.27 16.46
N ILE A 24 0.08 -33.83 17.30
CA ILE A 24 0.12 -35.28 17.57
C ILE A 24 -0.94 -35.59 18.64
N SER A 25 -2.13 -35.98 18.21
CA SER A 25 -3.15 -36.53 19.11
C SER A 25 -2.76 -37.95 19.54
N LYS A 26 -2.73 -38.23 20.85
CA LYS A 26 -2.53 -39.58 21.39
C LYS A 26 -3.67 -40.49 20.91
N LYS A 27 -3.40 -41.33 19.91
CA LYS A 27 -4.27 -42.50 19.61
C LYS A 27 -4.08 -43.60 20.67
N PRO A 28 -5.11 -44.46 20.88
CA PRO A 28 -5.21 -45.34 22.03
C PRO A 28 -4.16 -46.46 21.98
N LYS A 29 -3.77 -46.98 23.16
CA LYS A 29 -2.93 -48.18 23.29
C LYS A 29 -3.51 -49.32 22.43
N ALA A 30 -2.87 -49.62 21.31
CA ALA A 30 -3.09 -50.86 20.58
C ALA A 30 -2.37 -51.98 21.32
N SER A 31 -3.11 -53.07 21.59
CA SER A 31 -2.64 -54.30 22.19
C SER A 31 -1.44 -54.88 21.44
N SER A 32 -0.43 -55.28 22.19
CA SER A 32 0.78 -55.95 21.72
C SER A 32 0.44 -57.29 21.04
N SER A 33 0.69 -57.40 19.74
CA SER A 33 1.00 -58.67 19.09
C SER A 33 2.46 -58.63 18.61
N SER A 34 3.27 -59.48 19.21
CA SER A 34 4.68 -59.68 18.92
C SER A 34 4.85 -60.37 17.56
N GLY A 35 5.14 -59.59 16.52
CA GLY A 35 5.64 -60.08 15.24
C GLY A 35 7.12 -59.77 15.11
N SER A 36 7.98 -60.76 15.30
CA SER A 36 9.42 -60.67 15.06
C SER A 36 9.70 -60.49 13.57
N ILE A 37 10.10 -59.29 13.15
CA ILE A 37 10.63 -59.06 11.80
C ILE A 37 12.16 -59.23 11.86
N VAL A 38 12.61 -60.30 11.22
CA VAL A 38 14.01 -60.64 11.00
C VAL A 38 14.68 -59.55 10.16
N ALA A 39 15.73 -58.94 10.69
CA ALA A 39 16.59 -58.01 9.96
C ALA A 39 17.35 -58.76 8.86
N LYS A 40 16.92 -58.62 7.60
CA LYS A 40 17.77 -58.92 6.44
C LYS A 40 18.74 -57.76 6.25
N SER A 41 20.03 -58.04 6.41
CA SER A 41 21.15 -57.16 6.06
C SER A 41 21.15 -56.90 4.54
N GLY A 42 20.51 -55.82 4.12
CA GLY A 42 20.55 -55.30 2.76
C GLY A 42 21.75 -54.38 2.55
N ALA A 43 22.43 -54.55 1.41
CA ALA A 43 23.64 -53.86 1.00
C ALA A 43 23.57 -52.32 1.14
N ARG A 44 24.65 -51.70 1.64
CA ARG A 44 24.88 -50.25 1.54
C ARG A 44 25.07 -49.89 0.07
N SER A 45 23.99 -49.45 -0.59
CA SER A 45 24.07 -48.72 -1.85
C SER A 45 24.77 -47.38 -1.59
N SER A 46 25.95 -47.17 -2.18
CA SER A 46 26.64 -45.89 -2.15
C SER A 46 25.92 -44.92 -3.11
N LYS A 47 25.09 -44.03 -2.55
CA LYS A 47 24.47 -42.93 -3.31
C LYS A 47 25.54 -42.11 -4.04
N THR A 48 25.31 -41.83 -5.33
CA THR A 48 26.17 -40.95 -6.13
C THR A 48 26.16 -39.52 -5.57
N PRO A 49 27.15 -38.67 -5.88
CA PRO A 49 27.21 -37.29 -5.40
C PRO A 49 25.93 -36.49 -5.70
N GLU A 50 25.39 -36.64 -6.90
CA GLU A 50 24.13 -36.01 -7.35
C GLU A 50 22.92 -36.47 -6.51
N GLN A 51 22.81 -37.77 -6.21
CA GLN A 51 21.76 -38.33 -5.36
C GLN A 51 21.89 -37.91 -3.88
N ARG A 52 23.10 -37.55 -3.42
CA ARG A 52 23.29 -36.96 -2.09
C ARG A 52 22.83 -35.51 -2.05
N THR A 53 23.18 -34.70 -3.05
CA THR A 53 22.72 -33.31 -3.16
C THR A 53 21.21 -33.19 -3.32
N GLU A 54 20.56 -34.06 -4.11
CA GLU A 54 19.09 -34.09 -4.20
C GLU A 54 18.44 -34.53 -2.88
N SER A 55 19.04 -35.50 -2.17
CA SER A 55 18.56 -35.96 -0.87
C SER A 55 18.71 -34.90 0.22
N GLU A 56 19.77 -34.09 0.16
CA GLU A 56 20.02 -32.96 1.08
C GLU A 56 19.07 -31.79 0.77
N ALA A 57 18.84 -31.48 -0.51
CA ALA A 57 17.87 -30.47 -0.93
C ALA A 57 16.44 -30.84 -0.49
N LEU A 58 16.04 -32.10 -0.67
CA LEU A 58 14.75 -32.61 -0.21
C LEU A 58 14.65 -32.56 1.33
N ALA A 59 15.70 -32.95 2.05
CA ALA A 59 15.72 -32.86 3.52
C ALA A 59 15.60 -31.41 4.00
N SER A 60 16.27 -30.46 3.33
CA SER A 60 16.16 -29.03 3.62
C SER A 60 14.75 -28.50 3.36
N GLN A 61 14.12 -28.90 2.25
CA GLN A 61 12.73 -28.53 1.93
C GLN A 61 11.74 -29.08 2.96
N ILE A 62 11.93 -30.33 3.40
CA ILE A 62 11.09 -30.96 4.44
C ILE A 62 11.27 -30.22 5.78
N LEU A 63 12.50 -29.89 6.16
CA LEU A 63 12.77 -29.15 7.39
C LEU A 63 12.15 -27.74 7.36
N GLU A 64 12.27 -27.05 6.23
CA GLU A 64 11.66 -25.73 6.04
C GLU A 64 10.13 -25.80 6.08
N ALA A 65 9.53 -26.81 5.44
CA ALA A 65 8.09 -27.05 5.51
C ALA A 65 7.63 -27.37 6.95
N ALA A 66 8.39 -28.17 7.69
CA ALA A 66 8.11 -28.48 9.09
C ALA A 66 8.21 -27.23 9.98
N HIS A 67 9.23 -26.38 9.79
CA HIS A 67 9.34 -25.10 10.50
C HIS A 67 8.15 -24.19 10.20
N ARG A 68 7.74 -24.05 8.94
CA ARG A 68 6.56 -23.25 8.56
C ARG A 68 5.29 -23.77 9.21
N LEU A 69 5.11 -25.09 9.29
CA LEU A 69 3.96 -25.71 9.96
C LEU A 69 3.94 -25.42 11.46
N VAL A 70 5.09 -25.53 12.14
CA VAL A 70 5.20 -25.25 13.58
C VAL A 70 4.95 -23.76 13.86
N GLU A 71 5.54 -22.86 13.08
CA GLU A 71 5.31 -21.41 13.23
C GLU A 71 3.86 -21.03 12.94
N ARG A 72 3.25 -21.63 11.91
CA ARG A 72 1.81 -21.46 11.65
C ARG A 72 0.98 -21.93 12.84
N ARG A 73 1.29 -23.08 13.42
CA ARG A 73 0.56 -23.62 14.58
C ARG A 73 0.75 -22.76 15.83
N ARG A 74 1.95 -22.22 16.06
CA ARG A 74 2.21 -21.24 17.13
C ARG A 74 1.35 -20.01 16.96
N LEU A 75 1.30 -19.48 15.74
CA LEU A 75 0.48 -18.33 15.40
C LEU A 75 -1.01 -18.63 15.59
N GLU A 76 -1.52 -19.79 15.18
CA GLU A 76 -2.90 -20.24 15.45
C GLU A 76 -3.23 -20.20 16.93
N LEU A 77 -2.35 -20.77 17.75
CA LEU A 77 -2.55 -20.85 19.18
C LEU A 77 -2.54 -19.45 19.81
N TYR A 78 -1.56 -18.61 19.46
CA TYR A 78 -1.48 -17.23 19.94
C TYR A 78 -2.70 -16.40 19.53
N LEU A 79 -3.09 -16.44 18.25
CA LEU A 79 -4.24 -15.71 17.75
C LEU A 79 -5.52 -16.12 18.49
N ARG A 80 -5.68 -17.42 18.76
CA ARG A 80 -6.81 -17.93 19.54
C ARG A 80 -6.84 -17.36 20.96
N GLU A 81 -5.68 -17.16 21.60
CA GLU A 81 -5.62 -16.47 22.91
C GLU A 81 -6.03 -15.00 22.82
N CYS A 82 -5.77 -14.36 21.68
CA CYS A 82 -6.20 -12.99 21.39
C CYS A 82 -7.66 -12.90 20.91
N GLY A 83 -8.40 -14.02 20.83
CA GLY A 83 -9.76 -14.05 20.28
C GLY A 83 -9.82 -13.85 18.75
N LEU A 84 -8.73 -14.15 18.06
CA LEU A 84 -8.56 -14.02 16.62
C LEU A 84 -8.41 -15.40 15.95
N SER A 85 -8.64 -15.47 14.64
CA SER A 85 -8.32 -16.66 13.85
C SER A 85 -7.42 -16.34 12.66
N LEU A 86 -6.66 -17.33 12.20
CA LEU A 86 -5.88 -17.22 10.96
C LEU A 86 -6.77 -17.04 9.72
N ALA A 87 -8.02 -17.51 9.79
CA ALA A 87 -9.03 -17.22 8.79
C ALA A 87 -9.52 -15.76 8.83
N GLU A 88 -8.89 -14.87 9.60
CA GLU A 88 -9.09 -13.42 9.54
C GLU A 88 -7.81 -12.68 9.13
N CYS A 89 -6.75 -13.42 8.73
CA CYS A 89 -5.49 -12.88 8.25
C CYS A 89 -5.50 -12.85 6.71
N GLU A 90 -6.04 -11.80 6.10
CA GLU A 90 -6.15 -11.70 4.62
C GLU A 90 -4.79 -11.77 3.91
N ALA A 91 -3.72 -11.33 4.57
CA ALA A 91 -2.37 -11.43 4.04
C ALA A 91 -1.95 -12.88 3.72
N GLU A 92 -2.47 -13.89 4.42
CA GLU A 92 -2.18 -15.30 4.11
C GLU A 92 -3.04 -15.86 2.96
N ARG A 93 -4.17 -15.22 2.66
CA ARG A 93 -5.12 -15.66 1.63
C ARG A 93 -4.92 -14.98 0.29
N SER A 94 -4.30 -13.80 0.31
CA SER A 94 -4.06 -12.99 -0.89
C SER A 94 -2.66 -13.21 -1.47
N ALA A 95 -2.51 -13.04 -2.78
CA ALA A 95 -1.19 -12.90 -3.43
C ALA A 95 -0.61 -11.47 -3.31
N MET A 96 -1.20 -10.61 -2.47
CA MET A 96 -0.81 -9.22 -2.33
C MET A 96 0.61 -9.11 -1.77
N THR A 97 1.44 -8.31 -2.43
CA THR A 97 2.79 -8.01 -1.94
C THR A 97 2.71 -6.84 -0.96
N TYR A 98 3.33 -7.00 0.20
CA TYR A 98 3.46 -5.92 1.19
C TYR A 98 4.88 -5.39 1.22
N ARG A 99 5.02 -4.06 1.36
CA ARG A 99 6.31 -3.35 1.40
C ARG A 99 6.30 -2.34 2.54
N ASN A 100 7.47 -1.99 3.04
CA ASN A 100 7.59 -0.85 3.95
C ASN A 100 7.27 0.46 3.21
N LEU A 101 6.60 1.39 3.87
CA LEU A 101 6.41 2.73 3.36
C LEU A 101 7.66 3.56 3.67
N GLY A 102 8.50 3.75 2.64
CA GLY A 102 9.84 4.30 2.83
C GLY A 102 10.69 3.43 3.74
N LYS A 103 11.49 4.05 4.61
CA LYS A 103 12.25 3.36 5.66
C LYS A 103 11.48 3.21 6.99
N SER A 104 10.19 3.58 7.02
CA SER A 104 9.36 3.41 8.22
C SER A 104 9.04 1.94 8.49
N GLY A 105 8.60 1.62 9.71
CA GLY A 105 8.12 0.28 10.07
C GLY A 105 6.73 -0.07 9.52
N LEU A 106 6.01 0.90 8.95
CA LEU A 106 4.65 0.70 8.44
C LEU A 106 4.69 -0.12 7.15
N ARG A 107 3.99 -1.26 7.14
CA ARG A 107 3.85 -2.12 5.96
C ARG A 107 2.52 -1.88 5.25
N VAL A 108 2.59 -1.54 3.97
CA VAL A 108 1.43 -1.30 3.10
C VAL A 108 1.40 -2.31 1.98
N SER A 109 0.20 -2.65 1.51
CA SER A 109 0.00 -3.37 0.26
C SER A 109 0.57 -2.56 -0.91
N CYS A 110 1.15 -3.22 -1.91
CA CYS A 110 1.71 -2.54 -3.07
C CYS A 110 0.63 -1.82 -3.90
N LEU A 111 -0.64 -2.19 -3.74
CA LEU A 111 -1.79 -1.43 -4.20
C LEU A 111 -2.55 -0.84 -3.02
N GLY A 112 -3.05 0.38 -3.17
CA GLY A 112 -4.03 0.98 -2.27
C GLY A 112 -5.28 1.41 -3.02
N LEU A 113 -6.35 1.70 -2.29
CA LEU A 113 -7.61 2.20 -2.86
C LEU A 113 -7.84 3.65 -2.44
N GLY A 114 -7.89 4.56 -3.40
CA GLY A 114 -8.21 5.96 -3.20
C GLY A 114 -9.70 6.26 -3.39
N THR A 115 -10.21 7.23 -2.65
CA THR A 115 -11.64 7.62 -2.67
C THR A 115 -11.96 8.85 -3.53
N TRP A 116 -10.94 9.47 -4.15
CA TRP A 116 -11.12 10.69 -4.94
C TRP A 116 -12.07 10.47 -6.13
N VAL A 117 -12.99 11.43 -6.34
CA VAL A 117 -14.07 11.43 -7.35
C VAL A 117 -15.20 10.45 -7.05
N THR A 118 -14.89 9.31 -6.46
CA THR A 118 -15.79 8.16 -6.34
C THR A 118 -16.67 8.23 -5.11
N PHE A 119 -16.09 8.06 -3.91
CA PHE A 119 -16.87 7.91 -2.68
C PHE A 119 -17.58 9.21 -2.32
N GLY A 120 -18.85 9.12 -1.91
CA GLY A 120 -19.69 10.28 -1.60
C GLY A 120 -20.00 11.19 -2.79
N SER A 121 -19.74 10.74 -4.02
CA SER A 121 -19.93 11.52 -5.26
C SER A 121 -20.34 10.64 -6.45
N GLN A 122 -19.40 10.10 -7.23
CA GLN A 122 -19.70 9.43 -8.51
C GLN A 122 -20.46 8.11 -8.34
N ILE A 123 -20.18 7.37 -7.28
CA ILE A 123 -20.72 6.02 -7.04
C ILE A 123 -21.61 6.01 -5.80
N SER A 124 -22.52 5.03 -5.73
CA SER A 124 -23.34 4.80 -4.54
C SER A 124 -22.50 4.30 -3.36
N ASP A 125 -23.00 4.50 -2.14
CA ASP A 125 -22.37 3.96 -0.93
C ASP A 125 -22.29 2.42 -0.95
N GLU A 126 -23.27 1.75 -1.56
CA GLU A 126 -23.25 0.29 -1.75
C GLU A 126 -22.11 -0.14 -2.69
N MET A 127 -21.91 0.58 -3.80
CA MET A 127 -20.77 0.31 -4.69
C MET A 127 -19.43 0.59 -3.98
N ALA A 128 -19.36 1.67 -3.19
CA ALA A 128 -18.18 1.97 -2.38
C ALA A 128 -17.86 0.86 -1.36
N GLU A 129 -18.89 0.31 -0.71
CA GLU A 129 -18.76 -0.83 0.21
C GLU A 129 -18.27 -2.09 -0.51
N ASN A 130 -18.82 -2.40 -1.69
CA ASN A 130 -18.41 -3.55 -2.50
C ASN A 130 -16.95 -3.42 -2.94
N LEU A 131 -16.54 -2.25 -3.42
CA LEU A 131 -15.15 -1.96 -3.80
C LEU A 131 -14.19 -2.13 -2.63
N MET A 132 -14.52 -1.54 -1.48
CA MET A 132 -13.66 -1.64 -0.30
C MET A 132 -13.59 -3.07 0.23
N THR A 133 -14.70 -3.81 0.18
CA THR A 133 -14.75 -5.23 0.57
C THR A 133 -13.84 -6.08 -0.32
N ILE A 134 -13.99 -5.98 -1.64
CA ILE A 134 -13.16 -6.72 -2.60
C ILE A 134 -11.69 -6.36 -2.41
N ALA A 135 -11.36 -5.07 -2.25
CA ALA A 135 -9.98 -4.65 -2.01
C ALA A 135 -9.40 -5.30 -0.74
N TYR A 136 -10.11 -5.21 0.38
CA TYR A 136 -9.67 -5.76 1.66
C TYR A 136 -9.50 -7.28 1.61
N GLU A 137 -10.47 -8.01 1.04
CA GLU A 137 -10.43 -9.47 0.88
C GLU A 137 -9.31 -9.93 -0.07
N ASN A 138 -8.86 -9.07 -0.98
CA ASN A 138 -7.69 -9.30 -1.84
C ASN A 138 -6.37 -8.78 -1.22
N GLY A 139 -6.36 -8.49 0.07
CA GLY A 139 -5.16 -8.09 0.82
C GLY A 139 -4.78 -6.62 0.69
N VAL A 140 -5.59 -5.77 0.05
CA VAL A 140 -5.34 -4.33 0.10
C VAL A 140 -5.58 -3.85 1.53
N ASN A 141 -4.54 -3.32 2.16
CA ASN A 141 -4.64 -2.76 3.50
C ASN A 141 -4.61 -1.23 3.48
N LEU A 142 -4.25 -0.59 2.37
CA LEU A 142 -4.10 0.86 2.28
C LEU A 142 -5.33 1.53 1.65
N PHE A 143 -5.96 2.45 2.39
CA PHE A 143 -7.10 3.25 1.93
C PHE A 143 -6.81 4.75 2.10
N ASP A 144 -7.03 5.52 1.04
CA ASP A 144 -6.65 6.93 0.96
C ASP A 144 -7.86 7.84 0.71
N THR A 145 -7.95 8.92 1.50
CA THR A 145 -9.00 9.94 1.38
C THR A 145 -8.45 11.36 1.64
N ALA A 146 -9.33 12.35 1.70
CA ALA A 146 -9.02 13.74 2.05
C ALA A 146 -10.25 14.46 2.59
N GLU A 147 -10.05 15.48 3.43
CA GLU A 147 -11.16 16.31 3.93
C GLU A 147 -11.95 16.99 2.80
N VAL A 148 -11.28 17.33 1.69
CA VAL A 148 -11.88 18.04 0.56
C VAL A 148 -12.69 17.11 -0.36
N TYR A 149 -12.48 15.80 -0.30
CA TYR A 149 -13.11 14.86 -1.23
C TYR A 149 -14.61 14.79 -0.99
N ALA A 150 -15.37 15.21 -2.00
CA ALA A 150 -16.82 15.38 -1.92
C ALA A 150 -17.26 16.20 -0.70
N SER A 151 -16.48 17.23 -0.33
CA SER A 151 -16.70 18.08 0.86
C SER A 151 -16.86 17.26 2.15
N GLY A 152 -15.95 16.30 2.36
CA GLY A 152 -15.93 15.42 3.53
C GLY A 152 -16.82 14.17 3.41
N ARG A 153 -17.71 14.08 2.41
CA ARG A 153 -18.58 12.89 2.26
C ARG A 153 -17.80 11.61 2.00
N ALA A 154 -16.67 11.68 1.30
CA ALA A 154 -15.83 10.51 1.07
C ALA A 154 -15.33 9.89 2.38
N GLU A 155 -14.97 10.72 3.37
CA GLU A 155 -14.57 10.28 4.71
C GLU A 155 -15.74 9.66 5.48
N ILE A 156 -16.96 10.22 5.36
CA ILE A 156 -18.17 9.67 5.97
C ILE A 156 -18.48 8.28 5.40
N THR A 157 -18.51 8.14 4.07
CA THR A 157 -18.74 6.85 3.40
C THR A 157 -17.69 5.82 3.83
N LEU A 158 -16.40 6.19 3.82
CA LEU A 158 -15.31 5.32 4.25
C LEU A 158 -15.46 4.86 5.72
N GLY A 159 -15.75 5.79 6.62
CA GLY A 159 -15.95 5.50 8.05
C GLY A 159 -17.15 4.60 8.31
N ASN A 160 -18.27 4.83 7.60
CA ASN A 160 -19.46 3.98 7.69
C ASN A 160 -19.17 2.55 7.25
N ILE A 161 -18.42 2.35 6.16
CA ILE A 161 -18.04 1.01 5.69
C ILE A 161 -17.17 0.31 6.73
N ILE A 162 -16.12 0.96 7.24
CA ILE A 162 -15.22 0.38 8.25
C ILE A 162 -16.02 -0.07 9.48
N LYS A 163 -16.89 0.80 9.99
CA LYS A 163 -17.73 0.51 11.15
C LYS A 163 -18.71 -0.63 10.89
N LYS A 164 -19.34 -0.66 9.71
CA LYS A 164 -20.30 -1.71 9.30
C LYS A 164 -19.62 -3.07 9.16
N LYS A 165 -18.44 -3.12 8.51
CA LYS A 165 -17.69 -4.35 8.28
C LYS A 165 -17.01 -4.89 9.53
N GLY A 166 -16.78 -4.02 10.53
CA GLY A 166 -16.19 -4.43 11.81
C GLY A 166 -14.76 -4.96 11.68
N TRP A 167 -14.04 -4.58 10.61
CA TRP A 167 -12.65 -4.97 10.44
C TRP A 167 -11.79 -4.41 11.57
N ARG A 168 -10.80 -5.19 12.01
CA ARG A 168 -9.90 -4.78 13.08
C ARG A 168 -9.14 -3.53 12.64
N ARG A 169 -9.21 -2.45 13.42
CA ARG A 169 -8.49 -1.20 13.11
C ARG A 169 -6.99 -1.40 12.87
N SER A 170 -6.40 -2.42 13.49
CA SER A 170 -4.99 -2.78 13.36
C SER A 170 -4.62 -3.53 12.08
N SER A 171 -5.59 -3.96 11.25
CA SER A 171 -5.32 -4.73 10.02
C SER A 171 -5.22 -3.87 8.76
N PHE A 172 -5.60 -2.59 8.83
CA PHE A 172 -5.59 -1.68 7.69
C PHE A 172 -4.94 -0.33 8.04
N VAL A 173 -4.55 0.37 6.99
CA VAL A 173 -3.86 1.65 6.95
C VAL A 173 -4.80 2.67 6.33
N ILE A 174 -5.27 3.64 7.13
CA ILE A 174 -6.05 4.78 6.66
C ILE A 174 -5.15 5.99 6.53
N THR A 175 -5.27 6.67 5.40
CA THR A 175 -4.59 7.93 5.16
C THR A 175 -5.60 9.01 4.79
N THR A 176 -5.43 10.21 5.35
CA THR A 176 -6.21 11.39 4.95
C THR A 176 -5.30 12.58 4.68
N LYS A 177 -5.81 13.57 3.96
CA LYS A 177 -5.09 14.74 3.48
C LYS A 177 -5.77 16.02 3.95
N ILE A 178 -4.97 16.94 4.52
CA ILE A 178 -5.41 18.24 5.04
C ILE A 178 -4.84 19.37 4.18
N TYR A 179 -5.73 20.28 3.77
CA TYR A 179 -5.43 21.62 3.23
C TYR A 179 -6.71 22.43 2.96
N TRP A 180 -7.82 21.82 2.56
CA TRP A 180 -9.06 22.51 2.18
C TRP A 180 -10.25 21.93 2.97
N GLY A 181 -10.53 22.48 4.16
CA GLY A 181 -11.61 21.98 5.02
C GLY A 181 -12.89 22.81 4.98
N GLY A 182 -12.87 24.01 4.41
CA GLY A 182 -14.05 24.88 4.38
C GLY A 182 -13.88 26.15 3.56
N GLN A 183 -14.86 27.05 3.69
CA GLN A 183 -14.92 28.29 2.90
C GLN A 183 -14.29 29.47 3.63
N ALA A 184 -14.26 29.45 4.97
CA ALA A 184 -13.63 30.52 5.73
C ALA A 184 -12.12 30.53 5.50
N GLU A 185 -11.50 31.71 5.65
CA GLU A 185 -10.07 31.90 5.42
C GLU A 185 -9.22 30.99 6.31
N THR A 186 -9.68 30.72 7.53
CA THR A 186 -8.98 29.86 8.49
C THR A 186 -9.26 28.36 8.32
N GLU A 187 -10.11 27.97 7.38
CA GLU A 187 -10.47 26.56 7.10
C GLU A 187 -9.67 26.00 5.90
N ARG A 188 -8.50 26.59 5.63
CA ARG A 188 -7.57 26.14 4.59
C ARG A 188 -6.11 26.33 4.99
N GLY A 189 -5.21 25.72 4.22
CA GLY A 189 -3.76 25.83 4.36
C GLY A 189 -3.18 24.81 5.33
N LEU A 190 -1.95 25.06 5.77
CA LEU A 190 -1.20 24.20 6.70
C LEU A 190 -0.81 24.93 7.98
N SER A 191 -1.59 25.95 8.36
CA SER A 191 -1.46 26.55 9.68
C SER A 191 -1.72 25.51 10.76
N ARG A 192 -1.13 25.69 11.94
CA ARG A 192 -1.36 24.83 13.09
C ARG A 192 -2.85 24.72 13.44
N LYS A 193 -3.59 25.82 13.31
CA LYS A 193 -5.05 25.86 13.50
C LYS A 193 -5.73 24.87 12.56
N HIS A 194 -5.52 25.00 11.25
CA HIS A 194 -6.19 24.16 10.26
C HIS A 194 -5.74 22.70 10.32
N ILE A 195 -4.46 22.42 10.54
CA ILE A 195 -3.97 21.03 10.68
C ILE A 195 -4.70 20.31 11.82
N ILE A 196 -4.83 20.95 12.98
CA ILE A 196 -5.47 20.34 14.16
C ILE A 196 -6.99 20.26 13.96
N GLU A 197 -7.64 21.35 13.55
CA GLU A 197 -9.10 21.40 13.39
C GLU A 197 -9.58 20.53 12.22
N GLY A 198 -8.90 20.61 11.08
CA GLY A 198 -9.15 19.79 9.89
C GLY A 198 -9.01 18.30 10.20
N LEU A 199 -7.92 17.89 10.87
CA LEU A 199 -7.75 16.48 11.24
C LEU A 199 -8.79 16.00 12.25
N ARG A 200 -9.17 16.81 13.25
CA ARG A 200 -10.29 16.48 14.15
C ARG A 200 -11.60 16.29 13.39
N GLY A 201 -11.89 17.17 12.43
CA GLY A 201 -13.04 17.06 11.55
C GLY A 201 -13.02 15.77 10.73
N SER A 202 -11.86 15.44 10.14
CA SER A 202 -11.66 14.19 9.40
C SER A 202 -11.87 12.95 10.26
N LEU A 203 -11.27 12.89 11.45
CA LEU A 203 -11.43 11.78 12.40
C LEU A 203 -12.89 11.59 12.82
N SER A 204 -13.60 12.71 13.07
CA SER A 204 -15.03 12.67 13.37
C SER A 204 -15.86 12.09 12.22
N ARG A 205 -15.58 12.48 10.97
CA ARG A 205 -16.27 11.94 9.78
C ARG A 205 -15.94 10.47 9.55
N LEU A 206 -14.68 10.09 9.74
CA LEU A 206 -14.20 8.71 9.63
C LEU A 206 -14.68 7.81 10.76
N GLN A 207 -15.13 8.38 11.89
CA GLN A 207 -15.45 7.64 13.12
C GLN A 207 -14.25 6.82 13.63
N LEU A 208 -13.06 7.42 13.57
CA LEU A 208 -11.79 6.82 14.00
C LEU A 208 -11.10 7.69 15.04
N ASP A 209 -10.39 7.06 15.97
CA ASP A 209 -9.56 7.79 16.94
C ASP A 209 -8.27 8.33 16.30
N TYR A 210 -7.77 7.63 15.27
CA TYR A 210 -6.56 8.01 14.55
C TYR A 210 -6.55 7.57 13.09
N VAL A 211 -5.78 8.28 12.27
CA VAL A 211 -5.34 7.82 10.94
C VAL A 211 -3.90 7.28 11.02
N ASP A 212 -3.53 6.36 10.14
CA ASP A 212 -2.14 5.88 10.12
C ASP A 212 -1.21 6.95 9.56
N ILE A 213 -1.66 7.71 8.56
CA ILE A 213 -0.89 8.83 8.00
C ILE A 213 -1.81 10.03 7.77
N VAL A 214 -1.43 11.18 8.33
CA VAL A 214 -1.96 12.47 7.90
C VAL A 214 -1.02 13.11 6.90
N PHE A 215 -1.55 13.51 5.75
CA PHE A 215 -0.79 14.16 4.69
C PHE A 215 -1.09 15.65 4.62
N ALA A 216 -0.06 16.47 4.38
CA ALA A 216 -0.25 17.78 3.80
C ALA A 216 -0.65 17.61 2.32
N ASN A 217 -1.87 18.01 1.94
CA ASN A 217 -2.44 17.74 0.60
C ASN A 217 -1.68 18.45 -0.54
N ARG A 218 -1.07 19.60 -0.22
CA ARG A 218 -0.17 20.38 -1.07
C ARG A 218 0.76 21.22 -0.20
N ASN A 219 1.73 21.91 -0.78
CA ASN A 219 2.53 22.89 -0.07
C ASN A 219 1.69 24.14 0.26
N ASP A 220 2.08 24.84 1.33
CA ASP A 220 1.49 26.12 1.75
C ASP A 220 2.57 27.19 1.84
N VAL A 221 2.51 28.18 0.96
CA VAL A 221 3.47 29.29 0.93
C VAL A 221 3.21 30.33 2.02
N ASN A 222 2.04 30.29 2.65
CA ASN A 222 1.64 31.26 3.69
C ASN A 222 1.96 30.77 5.11
N SER A 223 2.28 29.48 5.28
CA SER A 223 2.59 28.88 6.58
C SER A 223 4.08 28.51 6.66
N PRO A 224 4.83 28.99 7.68
CA PRO A 224 6.23 28.63 7.85
C PRO A 224 6.42 27.12 8.05
N MET A 225 7.49 26.56 7.48
CA MET A 225 7.79 25.13 7.58
C MET A 225 7.87 24.64 9.02
N GLU A 226 8.45 25.44 9.92
CA GLU A 226 8.53 25.12 11.35
C GLU A 226 7.15 24.91 11.98
N GLU A 227 6.18 25.77 11.67
CA GLU A 227 4.83 25.65 12.19
C GLU A 227 4.15 24.37 11.70
N ILE A 228 4.29 24.08 10.39
CA ILE A 228 3.74 22.88 9.76
C ILE A 228 4.28 21.62 10.44
N VAL A 229 5.61 21.49 10.57
CA VAL A 229 6.26 20.31 11.16
C VAL A 229 5.91 20.18 12.65
N ARG A 230 5.83 21.28 13.41
CA ARG A 230 5.39 21.27 14.81
C ARG A 230 3.92 20.86 14.94
N ALA A 231 3.05 21.29 14.03
CA ALA A 231 1.64 20.91 14.03
C ALA A 231 1.45 19.42 13.70
N MET A 232 2.15 18.91 12.67
CA MET A 232 2.16 17.49 12.32
C MET A 232 2.71 16.62 13.45
N THR A 233 3.81 17.05 14.07
CA THR A 233 4.37 16.38 15.26
C THR A 233 3.40 16.39 16.43
N PHE A 234 2.70 17.50 16.65
CA PHE A 234 1.71 17.61 17.72
C PHE A 234 0.56 16.60 17.53
N VAL A 235 -0.04 16.52 16.35
CA VAL A 235 -1.15 15.58 16.13
C VAL A 235 -0.73 14.12 16.26
N ILE A 236 0.52 13.80 15.93
CA ILE A 236 1.10 12.47 16.19
C ILE A 236 1.25 12.22 17.69
N ASN A 237 1.85 13.16 18.42
CA ASN A 237 2.02 13.04 19.87
C ASN A 237 0.69 12.99 20.65
N GLN A 238 -0.39 13.54 20.07
CA GLN A 238 -1.74 13.42 20.62
C GLN A 238 -2.45 12.11 20.24
N GLY A 239 -1.79 11.23 19.48
CA GLY A 239 -2.37 9.96 19.03
C GLY A 239 -3.45 10.11 17.96
N MET A 240 -3.57 11.27 17.31
CA MET A 240 -4.54 11.51 16.23
C MET A 240 -4.04 10.96 14.87
N ALA A 241 -2.72 10.80 14.73
CA ALA A 241 -2.08 10.16 13.59
C ALA A 241 -0.89 9.31 14.05
N MET A 242 -0.58 8.22 13.35
CA MET A 242 0.64 7.43 13.65
C MET A 242 1.89 8.04 12.99
N TYR A 243 1.75 8.52 11.77
CA TYR A 243 2.79 9.17 10.98
C TYR A 243 2.22 10.37 10.23
N TRP A 244 3.10 11.14 9.58
CA TRP A 244 2.69 12.15 8.62
C TRP A 244 3.50 12.08 7.33
N GLY A 245 2.97 12.67 6.27
CA GLY A 245 3.61 12.73 4.97
C GLY A 245 3.27 14.01 4.21
N THR A 246 3.89 14.16 3.05
CA THR A 246 3.69 15.28 2.13
C THR A 246 2.98 14.82 0.87
N SER A 247 2.32 15.71 0.14
CA SER A 247 1.74 15.43 -1.17
C SER A 247 1.94 16.62 -2.07
N ARG A 248 2.44 16.40 -3.29
CA ARG A 248 2.75 17.45 -4.28
C ARG A 248 3.89 18.40 -3.87
N TRP A 249 4.66 18.06 -2.85
CA TRP A 249 5.80 18.88 -2.41
C TRP A 249 7.02 18.63 -3.28
N SER A 250 7.81 19.66 -3.56
CA SER A 250 9.12 19.52 -4.19
C SER A 250 10.10 18.77 -3.30
N ALA A 251 11.16 18.19 -3.88
CA ALA A 251 12.21 17.55 -3.09
C ALA A 251 12.92 18.52 -2.13
N MET A 252 12.96 19.82 -2.48
CA MET A 252 13.50 20.86 -1.62
C MET A 252 12.64 21.04 -0.36
N GLU A 253 11.33 21.20 -0.51
CA GLU A 253 10.41 21.41 0.62
C GLU A 253 10.37 20.18 1.54
N ILE A 254 10.45 18.96 0.99
CA ILE A 254 10.54 17.73 1.79
C ILE A 254 11.84 17.70 2.62
N MET A 255 12.96 18.12 2.02
CA MET A 255 14.24 18.22 2.73
C MET A 255 14.22 19.33 3.78
N GLU A 256 13.53 20.45 3.51
CA GLU A 256 13.33 21.54 4.47
C GLU A 256 12.55 21.04 5.70
N ALA A 257 11.43 20.33 5.49
CA ALA A 257 10.68 19.69 6.56
C ALA A 257 11.53 18.73 7.39
N TYR A 258 12.36 17.92 6.72
CA TYR A 258 13.31 17.05 7.41
C TYR A 258 14.34 17.83 8.22
N SER A 259 14.90 18.92 7.65
CA SER A 259 15.89 19.78 8.31
C SER A 259 15.31 20.41 9.57
N VAL A 260 14.11 21.00 9.49
CA VAL A 260 13.35 21.52 10.63
C VAL A 260 13.13 20.44 11.68
N ALA A 261 12.72 19.23 11.26
CA ALA A 261 12.51 18.13 12.18
C ALA A 261 13.78 17.75 12.94
N ARG A 262 14.92 17.70 12.27
CA ARG A 262 16.21 17.41 12.92
C ARG A 262 16.68 18.53 13.83
N GLN A 263 16.53 19.78 13.40
CA GLN A 263 16.95 20.95 14.17
C GLN A 263 16.18 21.08 15.50
N PHE A 264 14.88 20.79 15.49
CA PHE A 264 14.00 21.00 16.64
C PHE A 264 13.56 19.70 17.33
N ASN A 265 14.18 18.56 16.99
CA ASN A 265 13.83 17.23 17.51
C ASN A 265 12.33 16.89 17.35
N LEU A 266 11.80 17.16 16.17
CA LEU A 266 10.42 16.87 15.77
C LEU A 266 10.38 15.62 14.87
N ILE A 267 9.18 15.19 14.50
CA ILE A 267 8.97 13.99 13.70
C ILE A 267 9.05 14.36 12.21
N PRO A 268 9.95 13.76 11.41
CA PRO A 268 10.02 14.01 9.96
C PRO A 268 8.91 13.29 9.19
N PRO A 269 8.59 13.71 7.94
CA PRO A 269 7.62 13.01 7.12
C PRO A 269 8.17 11.65 6.66
N VAL A 270 7.31 10.64 6.56
CA VAL A 270 7.72 9.26 6.15
C VAL A 270 7.48 8.96 4.68
N CYS A 271 6.64 9.73 4.02
CA CYS A 271 6.16 9.45 2.67
C CYS A 271 5.84 10.75 1.91
N GLU A 272 6.11 10.75 0.61
CA GLU A 272 5.56 11.71 -0.34
C GLU A 272 4.51 11.02 -1.22
N GLN A 273 3.34 11.65 -1.34
CA GLN A 273 2.26 11.20 -2.21
C GLN A 273 2.32 11.92 -3.56
N ALA A 274 2.85 11.26 -4.60
CA ALA A 274 3.20 11.90 -5.88
C ALA A 274 2.48 11.30 -7.10
N GLU A 275 2.20 12.13 -8.11
CA GLU A 275 1.65 11.64 -9.38
C GLU A 275 2.68 10.76 -10.09
N TYR A 276 2.27 9.56 -10.52
CA TYR A 276 3.14 8.69 -11.30
C TYR A 276 2.35 7.85 -12.29
N HIS A 277 2.72 8.00 -13.56
CA HIS A 277 2.20 7.23 -14.68
C HIS A 277 3.09 7.46 -15.90
N TYR A 278 2.79 6.82 -17.03
CA TYR A 278 3.56 6.93 -18.27
C TYR A 278 3.97 8.35 -18.67
N PHE A 279 3.06 9.32 -18.53
CA PHE A 279 3.28 10.71 -18.93
C PHE A 279 3.72 11.66 -17.80
N GLN A 280 4.04 11.14 -16.61
CA GLN A 280 4.47 11.93 -15.45
C GLN A 280 5.47 11.10 -14.64
N ARG A 281 6.77 11.34 -14.86
CA ARG A 281 7.84 10.41 -14.43
C ARG A 281 8.91 11.06 -13.58
N ASP A 282 9.32 12.29 -13.90
CA ASP A 282 10.55 12.92 -13.40
C ASP A 282 10.68 12.89 -11.89
N LYS A 283 9.63 13.30 -11.17
CA LYS A 283 9.67 13.40 -9.71
C LYS A 283 9.95 12.03 -9.08
N VAL A 284 9.22 11.00 -9.50
CA VAL A 284 9.23 9.68 -8.87
C VAL A 284 10.41 8.84 -9.32
N GLU A 285 10.88 8.99 -10.56
CA GLU A 285 12.03 8.23 -11.07
C GLU A 285 13.38 8.89 -10.78
N VAL A 286 13.43 10.21 -10.57
CA VAL A 286 14.71 10.94 -10.36
C VAL A 286 14.84 11.52 -8.96
N GLN A 287 13.81 12.19 -8.44
CA GLN A 287 13.93 12.95 -7.18
C GLN A 287 13.64 12.09 -5.95
N LEU A 288 12.57 11.30 -5.96
CA LEU A 288 12.18 10.49 -4.80
C LEU A 288 13.18 9.39 -4.42
N PRO A 289 13.89 8.71 -5.35
CA PRO A 289 14.92 7.75 -4.97
C PRO A 289 16.05 8.38 -4.15
N GLU A 290 16.47 9.60 -4.50
CA GLU A 290 17.47 10.36 -3.74
C GLU A 290 16.96 10.69 -2.32
N LEU A 291 15.70 11.10 -2.17
CA LEU A 291 15.09 11.34 -0.85
C LEU A 291 15.00 10.05 -0.02
N TYR A 292 14.62 8.93 -0.64
CA TYR A 292 14.58 7.63 0.02
C TYR A 292 15.96 7.26 0.58
N HIS A 293 17.02 7.38 -0.22
CA HIS A 293 18.36 7.04 0.23
C HIS A 293 18.87 7.98 1.33
N LYS A 294 18.67 9.30 1.18
CA LYS A 294 19.19 10.33 2.10
C LYS A 294 18.42 10.41 3.42
N ILE A 295 17.10 10.41 3.39
CA ILE A 295 16.24 10.71 4.55
C ILE A 295 15.17 9.64 4.82
N GLY A 296 15.04 8.63 3.96
CA GLY A 296 14.15 7.49 4.19
C GLY A 296 12.69 7.70 3.79
N VAL A 297 12.38 8.80 3.10
CA VAL A 297 11.02 9.09 2.61
C VAL A 297 10.63 8.11 1.51
N GLY A 298 9.49 7.44 1.67
CA GLY A 298 8.91 6.55 0.64
C GLY A 298 8.05 7.30 -0.38
N ALA A 299 7.71 6.60 -1.46
CA ALA A 299 6.76 7.10 -2.45
C ALA A 299 5.46 6.29 -2.42
N MET A 300 4.33 6.99 -2.25
CA MET A 300 2.99 6.47 -2.48
C MET A 300 2.42 7.19 -3.69
N THR A 301 2.22 6.50 -4.81
CA THR A 301 1.87 7.19 -6.05
C THR A 301 0.38 7.22 -6.31
N TRP A 302 -0.08 8.19 -7.11
CA TRP A 302 -1.49 8.36 -7.46
C TRP A 302 -1.72 8.61 -8.95
N SER A 303 -2.96 8.40 -9.38
CA SER A 303 -3.42 8.45 -10.78
C SER A 303 -2.59 7.60 -11.75
N PRO A 304 -2.35 6.29 -11.47
CA PRO A 304 -1.55 5.43 -12.35
C PRO A 304 -2.10 5.32 -13.79
N LEU A 305 -3.39 5.58 -13.96
CA LEU A 305 -4.08 5.55 -15.26
C LEU A 305 -4.35 6.95 -15.85
N ALA A 306 -3.74 8.01 -15.29
CA ALA A 306 -3.91 9.40 -15.69
C ALA A 306 -5.40 9.79 -15.85
N CYS A 307 -6.19 9.58 -14.78
CA CYS A 307 -7.64 9.81 -14.77
C CYS A 307 -8.44 9.01 -15.84
N GLY A 308 -7.92 7.84 -16.22
CA GLY A 308 -8.52 6.94 -17.20
C GLY A 308 -8.02 7.15 -18.63
N LEU A 309 -7.11 8.10 -18.87
CA LEU A 309 -6.52 8.33 -20.19
C LEU A 309 -5.80 7.10 -20.72
N ILE A 310 -5.02 6.43 -19.87
CA ILE A 310 -4.16 5.31 -20.25
C ILE A 310 -4.98 4.05 -20.62
N THR A 311 -6.24 3.96 -20.23
CA THR A 311 -7.11 2.84 -20.63
C THR A 311 -7.56 2.95 -22.09
N GLY A 312 -7.24 4.04 -22.80
CA GLY A 312 -7.62 4.28 -24.19
C GLY A 312 -9.10 4.62 -24.40
N LYS A 313 -9.90 4.75 -23.33
CA LYS A 313 -11.35 5.02 -23.41
C LYS A 313 -11.71 6.36 -24.07
N TYR A 314 -10.72 7.24 -24.24
CA TYR A 314 -10.89 8.55 -24.88
C TYR A 314 -10.40 8.61 -26.33
N SER A 315 -10.04 7.47 -26.94
CA SER A 315 -9.50 7.45 -28.31
C SER A 315 -10.45 8.06 -29.34
N ASP A 316 -11.75 7.80 -29.18
CA ASP A 316 -12.82 8.20 -30.11
C ASP A 316 -13.68 9.35 -29.56
N GLY A 317 -13.15 10.12 -28.62
CA GLY A 317 -13.85 11.22 -27.94
C GLY A 317 -14.12 10.94 -26.47
N VAL A 318 -14.89 11.79 -25.81
CA VAL A 318 -15.17 11.68 -24.36
C VAL A 318 -16.49 10.94 -24.13
N PRO A 319 -16.47 9.71 -23.56
CA PRO A 319 -17.70 8.98 -23.26
C PRO A 319 -18.53 9.68 -22.16
N GLU A 320 -19.86 9.61 -22.24
CA GLU A 320 -20.76 10.30 -21.30
C GLU A 320 -20.62 9.81 -19.85
N CYS A 321 -20.36 8.52 -19.64
CA CYS A 321 -20.17 7.93 -18.31
C CYS A 321 -18.72 8.09 -17.77
N SER A 322 -17.84 8.78 -18.50
CA SER A 322 -16.44 8.94 -18.12
C SER A 322 -16.22 10.08 -17.13
N ARG A 323 -15.07 10.05 -16.44
CA ARG A 323 -14.66 11.12 -15.53
C ARG A 323 -14.56 12.48 -16.24
N ALA A 324 -14.11 12.50 -17.49
CA ALA A 324 -13.97 13.73 -18.26
C ALA A 324 -15.32 14.37 -18.68
N ALA A 325 -16.42 13.62 -18.62
CA ALA A 325 -17.76 14.15 -18.86
C ALA A 325 -18.43 14.74 -17.59
N MET A 326 -17.85 14.51 -16.40
CA MET A 326 -18.45 14.96 -15.14
C MET A 326 -18.34 16.48 -14.95
N LYS A 327 -19.36 17.08 -14.32
CA LYS A 327 -19.34 18.50 -13.94
C LYS A 327 -18.17 18.77 -12.98
N GLY A 328 -17.37 19.79 -13.28
CA GLY A 328 -16.15 20.14 -12.53
C GLY A 328 -14.87 19.51 -13.07
N TYR A 329 -14.96 18.69 -14.12
CA TYR A 329 -13.82 18.03 -14.78
C TYR A 329 -13.57 18.55 -16.20
N GLN A 330 -13.99 19.79 -16.52
CA GLN A 330 -13.74 20.42 -17.82
C GLN A 330 -12.26 20.45 -18.18
N TRP A 331 -11.39 20.69 -17.19
CA TRP A 331 -9.93 20.64 -17.36
C TRP A 331 -9.43 19.29 -17.90
N LEU A 332 -10.07 18.17 -17.54
CA LEU A 332 -9.70 16.84 -18.03
C LEU A 332 -10.18 16.65 -19.47
N ARG A 333 -11.39 17.14 -19.80
CA ARG A 333 -11.90 17.15 -21.18
C ARG A 333 -11.01 18.00 -22.10
N GLU A 334 -10.60 19.17 -21.65
CA GLU A 334 -9.66 20.04 -22.36
C GLU A 334 -8.30 19.36 -22.55
N ARG A 335 -7.76 18.72 -21.50
CA ARG A 335 -6.53 17.93 -21.60
C ARG A 335 -6.63 16.81 -22.63
N VAL A 336 -7.72 16.03 -22.62
CA VAL A 336 -7.97 14.95 -23.59
C VAL A 336 -8.03 15.47 -25.03
N ASN A 337 -8.67 16.63 -25.24
CA ASN A 337 -8.86 17.21 -26.56
C ASN A 337 -7.66 18.06 -27.03
N SER A 338 -6.70 18.36 -26.16
CA SER A 338 -5.48 19.09 -26.52
C SER A 338 -4.60 18.30 -27.48
N GLU A 339 -3.73 19.00 -28.22
CA GLU A 339 -2.75 18.35 -29.10
C GLU A 339 -1.88 17.35 -28.33
N GLU A 340 -1.43 17.71 -27.13
CA GLU A 340 -0.66 16.82 -26.27
C GLU A 340 -1.46 15.59 -25.84
N GLY A 341 -2.74 15.76 -25.48
CA GLY A 341 -3.63 14.64 -25.16
C GLY A 341 -3.79 13.66 -26.34
N ARG A 342 -3.92 14.18 -27.57
CA ARG A 342 -4.00 13.36 -28.79
C ARG A 342 -2.68 12.64 -29.07
N ARG A 343 -1.52 13.29 -28.84
CA ARG A 343 -0.19 12.63 -28.92
C ARG A 343 -0.05 11.51 -27.90
N GLN A 344 -0.51 11.73 -26.67
CA GLN A 344 -0.51 10.71 -25.61
C GLN A 344 -1.40 9.52 -25.99
N LEU A 345 -2.60 9.77 -26.54
CA LEU A 345 -3.50 8.71 -27.01
C LEU A 345 -2.90 7.86 -28.13
N ALA A 346 -2.12 8.46 -29.05
CA ALA A 346 -1.41 7.71 -30.09
C ALA A 346 -0.39 6.73 -29.48
N LYS A 347 0.44 7.19 -28.53
CA LYS A 347 1.39 6.34 -27.79
C LYS A 347 0.68 5.25 -26.98
N ILE A 348 -0.47 5.56 -26.39
CA ILE A 348 -1.28 4.59 -25.65
C ILE A 348 -1.71 3.43 -26.57
N LYS A 349 -2.09 3.70 -27.82
CA LYS A 349 -2.46 2.63 -28.77
C LYS A 349 -1.30 1.67 -29.02
N GLU A 350 -0.08 2.18 -29.16
CA GLU A 350 1.12 1.33 -29.32
C GLU A 350 1.40 0.49 -28.07
N LEU A 351 1.22 1.07 -26.88
CA LEU A 351 1.35 0.35 -25.61
C LEU A 351 0.26 -0.70 -25.40
N HIS A 352 -0.93 -0.52 -25.97
CA HIS A 352 -2.00 -1.52 -25.94
C HIS A 352 -1.63 -2.74 -26.76
N LEU A 353 -1.02 -2.56 -27.95
CA LEU A 353 -0.49 -3.68 -28.73
C LEU A 353 0.55 -4.49 -27.94
N LEU A 354 1.40 -3.80 -27.16
CA LEU A 354 2.32 -4.46 -26.23
C LEU A 354 1.57 -5.22 -25.12
N ALA A 355 0.53 -4.64 -24.53
CA ALA A 355 -0.28 -5.29 -23.51
C ALA A 355 -0.95 -6.58 -24.04
N ASP A 356 -1.48 -6.54 -25.26
CA ASP A 356 -2.08 -7.70 -25.94
C ASP A 356 -1.07 -8.84 -26.13
N ARG A 357 0.17 -8.52 -26.57
CA ARG A 357 1.25 -9.52 -26.69
C ARG A 357 1.65 -10.13 -25.36
N LEU A 358 1.52 -9.38 -24.26
CA LEU A 358 1.80 -9.84 -22.90
C LEU A 358 0.61 -10.56 -22.25
N GLY A 359 -0.55 -10.63 -22.93
CA GLY A 359 -1.76 -11.28 -22.42
C GLY A 359 -2.38 -10.57 -21.22
N CYS A 360 -2.29 -9.23 -21.18
CA CYS A 360 -2.79 -8.42 -20.07
C CYS A 360 -3.59 -7.21 -20.56
N THR A 361 -4.35 -6.59 -19.66
CA THR A 361 -5.05 -5.34 -20.00
C THR A 361 -4.11 -4.14 -19.96
N ALA A 362 -4.49 -3.06 -20.64
CA ALA A 362 -3.76 -1.79 -20.60
C ALA A 362 -3.61 -1.24 -19.17
N ALA A 363 -4.63 -1.41 -18.33
CA ALA A 363 -4.59 -0.96 -16.94
C ALA A 363 -3.60 -1.79 -16.11
N GLN A 364 -3.61 -3.12 -16.29
CA GLN A 364 -2.66 -4.03 -15.65
C GLN A 364 -1.21 -3.69 -16.03
N LEU A 365 -0.94 -3.48 -17.32
CA LEU A 365 0.40 -3.08 -17.78
C LEU A 365 0.86 -1.76 -17.15
N ALA A 366 -0.02 -0.76 -17.10
CA ALA A 366 0.31 0.56 -16.54
C ALA A 366 0.57 0.52 -15.03
N ILE A 367 -0.25 -0.24 -14.29
CA ILE A 367 -0.08 -0.41 -12.85
C ILE A 367 1.19 -1.21 -12.55
N ALA A 368 1.44 -2.31 -13.26
CA ALA A 368 2.66 -3.10 -13.14
C ALA A 368 3.91 -2.26 -13.47
N TRP A 369 3.84 -1.42 -14.50
CA TRP A 369 4.91 -0.48 -14.84
C TRP A 369 5.16 0.51 -13.71
N CYS A 370 4.13 1.06 -13.06
CA CYS A 370 4.31 1.94 -11.91
C CYS A 370 4.99 1.23 -10.74
N LEU A 371 4.64 -0.04 -10.50
CA LEU A 371 5.19 -0.86 -9.41
C LEU A 371 6.61 -1.37 -9.64
N ARG A 372 7.12 -1.29 -10.88
CA ARG A 372 8.48 -1.71 -11.22
C ARG A 372 9.56 -0.90 -10.50
N SER A 373 9.25 0.34 -10.15
CA SER A 373 10.20 1.22 -9.47
C SER A 373 10.30 0.78 -8.00
N GLU A 374 11.47 0.31 -7.59
CA GLU A 374 11.70 -0.14 -6.20
C GLU A 374 11.43 0.96 -5.16
N GLY A 375 11.55 2.23 -5.57
CA GLY A 375 11.24 3.39 -4.72
C GLY A 375 9.74 3.60 -4.48
N VAL A 376 8.86 2.94 -5.25
CA VAL A 376 7.41 3.02 -5.08
C VAL A 376 6.96 1.95 -4.09
N SER A 377 6.52 2.41 -2.91
CA SER A 377 5.99 1.55 -1.85
C SER A 377 4.58 1.06 -2.16
N SER A 378 3.73 1.93 -2.72
CA SER A 378 2.35 1.60 -3.09
C SER A 378 1.81 2.50 -4.21
N VAL A 379 0.89 1.97 -5.01
CA VAL A 379 0.15 2.68 -6.07
C VAL A 379 -1.32 2.79 -5.68
N LEU A 380 -1.84 4.02 -5.57
CA LEU A 380 -3.24 4.27 -5.26
C LEU A 380 -4.12 4.15 -6.51
N LEU A 381 -5.02 3.18 -6.47
CA LEU A 381 -6.02 2.92 -7.50
C LEU A 381 -7.23 3.85 -7.32
N GLY A 382 -7.83 4.22 -8.44
CA GLY A 382 -9.14 4.88 -8.48
C GLY A 382 -10.05 4.14 -9.44
N VAL A 383 -11.14 3.58 -8.93
CA VAL A 383 -12.06 2.69 -9.66
C VAL A 383 -13.50 3.09 -9.39
N SER A 384 -14.36 2.97 -10.40
CA SER A 384 -15.78 3.33 -10.30
C SER A 384 -16.72 2.12 -10.27
N ASN A 385 -16.20 0.90 -10.47
CA ASN A 385 -16.96 -0.35 -10.40
C ASN A 385 -16.05 -1.54 -10.06
N THR A 386 -16.67 -2.66 -9.70
CA THR A 386 -15.98 -3.88 -9.25
C THR A 386 -15.10 -4.51 -10.33
N ASP A 387 -15.54 -4.47 -11.59
CA ASP A 387 -14.79 -5.09 -12.70
C ASP A 387 -13.43 -4.42 -12.89
N GLN A 388 -13.39 -3.08 -12.86
CA GLN A 388 -12.13 -2.33 -12.89
C GLN A 388 -11.23 -2.68 -11.70
N LEU A 389 -11.79 -2.88 -10.52
CA LEU A 389 -11.00 -3.22 -9.34
C LEU A 389 -10.39 -4.62 -9.47
N ILE A 390 -11.19 -5.62 -9.83
CA ILE A 390 -10.75 -7.00 -10.00
C ILE A 390 -9.68 -7.07 -11.10
N GLU A 391 -9.88 -6.37 -12.22
CA GLU A 391 -8.89 -6.25 -13.29
C GLU A 391 -7.56 -5.67 -12.76
N ASN A 392 -7.63 -4.55 -12.03
CA ASN A 392 -6.46 -3.85 -11.52
C ASN A 392 -5.71 -4.62 -10.41
N LEU A 393 -6.41 -5.49 -9.68
CA LEU A 393 -5.82 -6.36 -8.65
C LEU A 393 -5.06 -7.55 -9.25
N GLY A 394 -5.40 -7.96 -10.48
CA GLY A 394 -4.69 -8.98 -11.26
C GLY A 394 -3.34 -8.49 -11.79
N ILE A 395 -2.44 -8.04 -10.90
CA ILE A 395 -1.16 -7.45 -11.30
C ILE A 395 -0.30 -8.51 -12.01
N LEU A 396 0.20 -8.14 -13.18
CA LEU A 396 1.25 -8.87 -13.87
C LEU A 396 2.49 -9.00 -12.98
N SER A 397 2.91 -10.23 -12.71
CA SER A 397 4.16 -10.54 -12.01
C SER A 397 5.41 -10.29 -12.88
N GLN A 398 5.25 -9.97 -14.17
CA GLN A 398 6.35 -9.90 -15.13
C GLN A 398 6.48 -8.52 -15.77
N MET A 399 7.40 -7.70 -15.25
CA MET A 399 7.98 -6.56 -15.95
C MET A 399 9.46 -6.82 -16.18
N THR A 400 9.80 -7.45 -17.31
CA THR A 400 11.20 -7.75 -17.64
C THR A 400 11.94 -6.49 -18.07
N PRO A 401 13.29 -6.44 -17.94
CA PRO A 401 14.09 -5.31 -18.42
C PRO A 401 13.86 -5.00 -19.91
N GLN A 402 13.60 -6.03 -20.72
CA GLN A 402 13.30 -5.90 -22.15
C GLN A 402 11.98 -5.16 -22.37
N THR A 403 10.90 -5.58 -21.67
CA THR A 403 9.60 -4.90 -21.74
C THR A 403 9.71 -3.44 -21.29
N VAL A 404 10.46 -3.17 -20.23
CA VAL A 404 10.67 -1.79 -19.74
C VAL A 404 11.39 -0.93 -20.79
N THR A 405 12.41 -1.49 -21.46
CA THR A 405 13.16 -0.79 -22.51
C THR A 405 12.28 -0.48 -23.71
N GLU A 406 11.45 -1.43 -24.15
CA GLU A 406 10.47 -1.21 -25.22
C GLU A 406 9.46 -0.12 -24.85
N MET A 407 8.91 -0.17 -23.63
CA MET A 407 8.00 0.88 -23.15
C MET A 407 8.67 2.25 -23.08
N ASP A 408 9.92 2.33 -22.62
CA ASP A 408 10.69 3.58 -22.59
C ASP A 408 10.86 4.17 -24.00
N ALA A 409 11.12 3.32 -25.00
CA ALA A 409 11.24 3.74 -26.39
C ALA A 409 9.90 4.28 -26.96
N LEU A 410 8.78 3.58 -26.72
CA LEU A 410 7.45 4.01 -27.17
C LEU A 410 7.02 5.33 -26.49
N LEU A 411 7.33 5.46 -25.19
CA LEU A 411 7.00 6.66 -24.44
C LEU A 411 7.90 7.84 -24.82
N GLY A 412 9.18 7.60 -25.13
CA GLY A 412 10.12 8.63 -25.57
C GLY A 412 10.33 9.75 -24.56
N ASN A 413 10.10 9.48 -23.27
CA ASN A 413 10.13 10.46 -22.18
C ASN A 413 10.86 9.94 -20.94
N LYS A 414 11.80 9.00 -21.13
CA LYS A 414 12.62 8.48 -20.04
C LYS A 414 13.39 9.65 -19.41
N PRO A 415 13.23 9.88 -18.10
CA PRO A 415 13.85 11.03 -17.46
C PRO A 415 15.36 10.82 -17.34
N HIS A 416 16.14 11.86 -17.61
CA HIS A 416 17.60 11.79 -17.54
C HIS A 416 18.07 11.77 -16.08
N THR A 417 18.85 10.75 -15.71
CA THR A 417 19.55 10.76 -14.43
C THR A 417 20.91 11.42 -14.62
N LYS A 418 21.33 12.32 -13.71
CA LYS A 418 22.62 13.04 -13.82
C LYS A 418 23.84 12.13 -13.99
N LYS A 419 23.74 10.83 -13.62
CA LYS A 419 24.81 9.84 -13.82
C LYS A 419 25.13 9.56 -15.30
N GLU A 420 24.18 9.71 -16.22
CA GLU A 420 24.40 9.45 -17.65
C GLU A 420 25.15 10.60 -18.35
N SER A 421 25.15 11.81 -17.79
CA SER A 421 25.80 13.00 -18.38
C SER A 421 27.33 13.07 -18.20
N ARG A 422 27.95 12.04 -17.59
CA ARG A 422 29.39 11.98 -17.32
C ARG A 422 30.11 10.82 -18.03
N ALA A 423 29.46 10.15 -18.97
CA ALA A 423 30.06 9.10 -19.80
C ALA A 423 30.54 9.66 -21.15
#